data_AF-A0A7K2NVS5-F1
#
_entry.id   AF-A0A7K2NVS5-F1
#
_cell.length_a   1.000
_cell.length_b   1.000
_cell.length_c   1.000
_cell.angle_alpha   90.00
_cell.angle_beta   90.00
_cell.angle_gamma   90.00
#
_symmetry.space_group_name_H-M   'P 1'
#
loop_
_entity.id
_entity.type
_entity.pdbx_description
1 polymer ?
#
loop_
_entity_poly.entity_id
_entity_poly.type
_entity_poly.pdbx_seq_one_letter_code
_entity_poly.pdbx_strand_id
1 'polypeptide(L)'
;MRSEDILAQIDDTLDDWTVSDDAMRSRPGLPSPPVVRMHVPMDARQFLIRRLIDEHGLTRMTARHAVMAAEEGRDSEHAELVRAEAARVVREMTDRIRIAIRPMAEAAVAALRQLGQALDQLKQAAPPQPLGRRNDRPAWQSPYGPPRRRR
;
A
#
# COMPACT_ATOMS: atom_id res chain seq x y z
N MET A 1 29.26 -15.06 34.39
CA MET A 1 28.28 -14.14 33.78
C MET A 1 28.86 -12.75 33.92
N ARG A 2 29.24 -12.09 32.82
CA ARG A 2 29.87 -10.77 32.86
C ARG A 2 28.77 -9.70 32.78
N SER A 3 29.03 -8.52 33.35
CA SER A 3 28.06 -7.42 33.38
C SER A 3 27.58 -6.97 32.00
N GLU A 4 28.40 -7.17 30.97
CA GLU A 4 28.07 -6.91 29.57
C GLU A 4 26.99 -7.86 29.03
N ASP A 5 26.98 -9.12 29.47
CA ASP A 5 25.97 -10.11 29.05
C ASP A 5 24.58 -9.75 29.59
N ILE A 6 24.53 -9.10 30.76
CA ILE A 6 23.27 -8.67 31.40
C ILE A 6 22.68 -7.47 30.67
N LEU A 7 23.52 -6.52 30.24
CA LEU A 7 23.06 -5.34 29.50
C LEU A 7 22.56 -5.72 28.11
N ALA A 8 23.27 -6.60 27.41
CA ALA A 8 22.83 -7.13 26.12
C ALA A 8 21.48 -7.87 26.22
N GLN A 9 21.28 -8.65 27.30
CA GLN A 9 20.02 -9.33 27.53
C GLN A 9 18.86 -8.36 27.83
N ILE A 10 19.12 -7.24 28.51
CA ILE A 10 18.10 -6.22 28.77
C ILE A 10 17.71 -5.52 27.46
N ASP A 11 18.68 -5.14 26.62
CA ASP A 11 18.41 -4.50 25.33
C ASP A 11 17.63 -5.44 24.39
N ASP A 12 18.02 -6.73 24.30
CA ASP A 12 17.28 -7.73 23.51
C ASP A 12 15.82 -7.89 24.00
N THR A 13 15.57 -7.81 25.31
CA THR A 13 14.19 -7.87 25.84
C THR A 13 13.38 -6.58 25.65
N LEU A 14 14.04 -5.44 25.43
CA LEU A 14 13.34 -4.18 25.12
C LEU A 14 12.84 -4.15 23.68
N ASP A 15 13.53 -4.84 22.77
CA ASP A 15 13.20 -4.96 21.35
C ASP A 15 12.45 -6.26 20.98
N ASP A 16 12.18 -7.15 21.94
CA ASP A 16 11.35 -8.33 21.74
C ASP A 16 9.85 -7.98 21.78
N TRP A 17 9.27 -7.81 20.59
CA TRP A 17 7.85 -7.53 20.38
C TRP A 17 6.99 -8.79 20.17
N THR A 18 7.55 -9.99 20.40
CA THR A 18 6.83 -11.27 20.22
C THR A 18 6.10 -11.75 21.47
N VAL A 19 6.18 -11.01 22.57
CA VAL A 19 5.45 -11.28 23.82
C VAL A 19 4.00 -10.78 23.69
N SER A 20 3.06 -11.64 24.10
CA SER A 20 1.59 -11.53 23.94
C SER A 20 0.96 -10.14 24.17
N ASP A 21 -0.18 -9.92 23.52
CA ASP A 21 -1.05 -8.72 23.53
C ASP A 21 -1.44 -8.15 24.93
N ASP A 22 -1.06 -8.81 26.03
CA ASP A 22 -1.41 -8.43 27.41
C ASP A 22 -0.34 -7.56 28.10
N ALA A 23 0.81 -7.33 27.46
CA ALA A 23 1.75 -6.32 27.93
C ALA A 23 1.17 -4.92 27.63
N MET A 24 0.97 -4.10 28.67
CA MET A 24 0.47 -2.71 28.64
C MET A 24 1.37 -1.73 27.84
N ARG A 25 1.71 -2.05 26.59
CA ARG A 25 2.43 -1.19 25.65
C ARG A 25 1.48 -0.89 24.51
N SER A 26 0.78 0.23 24.63
CA SER A 26 0.04 0.81 23.51
C SER A 26 1.00 0.98 22.33
N ARG A 27 0.77 0.22 21.25
CA ARG A 27 1.41 0.46 19.95
C ARG A 27 1.34 1.96 19.66
N PRO A 28 2.44 2.64 19.28
CA PRO A 28 2.33 4.01 18.78
C PRO A 28 1.31 3.98 17.65
N GLY A 29 0.18 4.68 17.86
CA GLY A 29 -0.97 4.61 16.98
C GLY A 29 -0.53 4.92 15.57
N LEU A 30 -0.64 3.93 14.67
CA LEU A 30 -0.51 4.18 13.25
C LEU A 30 -1.42 5.38 12.93
N PRO A 31 -0.94 6.39 12.20
CA PRO A 31 -1.79 7.51 11.82
C PRO A 31 -3.02 6.91 11.14
N SER A 32 -4.18 7.09 11.77
CA SER A 32 -5.44 6.61 11.20
C SER A 32 -5.54 7.23 9.81
N PRO A 33 -5.71 6.42 8.75
CA PRO A 33 -5.81 6.98 7.41
C PRO A 33 -6.98 7.98 7.41
N PRO A 34 -6.83 9.14 6.76
CA PRO A 34 -7.93 10.09 6.68
C PRO A 34 -9.14 9.36 6.08
N VAL A 35 -10.21 9.26 6.85
CA VAL A 35 -11.47 8.68 6.38
C VAL A 35 -12.05 9.69 5.39
N VAL A 36 -11.71 9.54 4.11
CA VAL A 36 -12.32 10.30 3.02
C VAL A 36 -13.75 9.78 2.88
N ARG A 37 -14.68 10.36 3.62
CA ARG A 37 -16.12 10.15 3.42
C ARG A 37 -16.51 10.80 2.10
N MET A 38 -16.37 10.08 0.99
CA MET A 38 -16.94 10.50 -0.28
C MET A 38 -18.46 10.35 -0.23
N HIS A 39 -19.14 11.36 0.28
CA HIS A 39 -20.58 11.51 0.06
C HIS A 39 -20.80 12.00 -1.36
N VAL A 40 -20.92 11.06 -2.31
CA VAL A 40 -21.50 11.39 -3.62
C VAL A 40 -22.43 10.27 -4.03
N PRO A 41 -23.74 10.49 -3.88
CA PRO A 41 -24.61 10.16 -4.97
C PRO A 41 -25.50 11.36 -5.25
N MET A 42 -24.91 12.45 -5.74
CA MET A 42 -25.68 13.22 -6.71
C MET A 42 -25.79 12.31 -7.92
N ASP A 43 -27.01 11.89 -8.23
CA ASP A 43 -27.35 11.14 -9.43
C ASP A 43 -26.68 11.85 -10.62
N ALA A 44 -25.66 11.24 -11.25
CA ALA A 44 -24.80 11.92 -12.22
C ALA A 44 -25.61 12.58 -13.34
N ARG A 45 -26.75 11.96 -13.66
CA ARG A 45 -27.80 12.49 -14.51
C ARG A 45 -28.34 13.85 -14.07
N GLN A 46 -28.75 14.00 -12.81
CA GLN A 46 -29.26 15.27 -12.26
C GLN A 46 -28.20 16.37 -12.33
N PHE A 47 -26.94 16.01 -12.06
CA PHE A 47 -25.83 16.95 -12.15
C PHE A 47 -25.59 17.45 -13.57
N LEU A 48 -25.60 16.54 -14.56
CA LEU A 48 -25.49 16.91 -15.98
C LEU A 48 -26.66 17.77 -16.44
N ILE A 49 -27.90 17.42 -16.07
CA ILE A 49 -29.08 18.23 -16.41
C ILE A 49 -28.94 19.65 -15.86
N ARG A 50 -28.50 19.80 -14.60
CA ARG A 50 -28.28 21.10 -13.98
C ARG A 50 -27.23 21.92 -14.74
N ARG A 51 -26.09 21.30 -15.06
CA ARG A 51 -24.98 21.95 -15.77
C ARG A 51 -25.37 22.39 -17.18
N LEU A 52 -26.15 21.59 -17.89
CA LEU A 52 -26.67 21.91 -19.21
C LEU A 52 -27.62 23.10 -19.20
N ILE A 53 -28.42 23.25 -18.15
CA ILE A 53 -29.28 24.42 -17.96
C ILE A 53 -28.43 25.66 -17.64
N ASP A 54 -27.53 25.53 -16.66
CA ASP A 54 -26.78 26.66 -16.11
C ASP A 54 -25.71 27.19 -17.08
N GLU A 55 -25.01 26.33 -17.81
CA GLU A 55 -23.91 26.73 -18.71
C GLU A 55 -24.35 26.90 -20.18
N HIS A 56 -25.36 26.15 -20.63
CA HIS A 56 -25.76 26.13 -22.05
C HIS A 56 -27.18 26.68 -22.28
N GLY A 57 -27.86 27.15 -21.23
CA GLY A 57 -29.18 27.78 -21.34
C GLY A 57 -30.29 26.83 -21.82
N LEU A 58 -30.06 25.51 -21.76
CA LEU A 58 -31.04 24.52 -22.20
C LEU A 58 -32.27 24.55 -21.28
N THR A 59 -33.45 24.37 -21.85
CA THR A 59 -34.64 24.17 -21.03
C THR A 59 -34.51 22.86 -20.24
N ARG A 60 -35.12 22.80 -19.06
CA ARG A 60 -35.08 21.60 -18.22
C ARG A 60 -35.55 20.33 -18.94
N MET A 61 -36.56 20.47 -19.80
CA MET A 61 -37.11 19.36 -20.59
C MET A 61 -36.13 18.91 -21.69
N THR A 62 -35.55 19.87 -22.43
CA THR A 62 -34.54 19.60 -23.46
C THR A 62 -33.28 18.97 -22.87
N ALA A 63 -32.76 19.51 -21.76
CA ALA A 63 -31.60 18.97 -21.06
C ALA A 63 -31.84 17.52 -20.59
N ARG A 64 -33.02 17.24 -20.02
CA ARG A 64 -33.39 15.88 -19.60
C ARG A 64 -33.48 14.92 -20.78
N HIS A 65 -34.10 15.34 -21.87
CA HIS A 65 -34.21 14.52 -23.08
C HIS A 65 -32.84 14.23 -23.71
N ALA A 66 -31.96 15.24 -23.74
CA ALA A 66 -30.59 15.10 -24.24
C ALA A 66 -29.77 14.10 -23.42
N VAL A 67 -29.84 14.18 -22.08
CA VAL A 67 -29.12 13.24 -21.21
C VAL A 67 -29.67 11.83 -21.34
N MET A 68 -31.00 11.65 -21.37
CA MET A 68 -31.62 10.34 -21.60
C MET A 68 -31.23 9.74 -22.96
N ALA A 69 -31.27 10.53 -24.03
CA ALA A 69 -30.87 10.08 -25.35
C ALA A 69 -29.40 9.65 -25.38
N ALA A 70 -28.51 10.43 -24.76
CA ALA A 70 -27.09 10.11 -24.67
C ALA A 70 -26.82 8.83 -23.85
N GLU A 71 -27.53 8.61 -22.74
CA GLU A 71 -27.41 7.38 -21.93
C GLU A 71 -27.90 6.14 -22.68
N GLU A 72 -28.95 6.28 -23.50
CA GLU A 72 -29.47 5.20 -24.34
C GLU A 72 -28.66 5.00 -25.63
N GLY A 73 -27.59 5.77 -25.84
CA GLY A 73 -26.75 5.69 -27.03
C GLY A 73 -27.44 6.20 -28.31
N ARG A 74 -28.52 6.96 -28.18
CA ARG A 74 -29.24 7.58 -29.30
C ARG A 74 -28.60 8.91 -29.66
N ASP A 75 -28.40 9.15 -30.95
CA ASP A 75 -28.00 10.47 -31.42
C ASP A 75 -29.15 11.46 -31.23
N SER A 76 -28.80 12.60 -30.64
CA SER A 76 -29.69 13.75 -30.48
C SER A 76 -28.89 15.02 -30.76
N GLU A 77 -29.58 16.10 -31.09
CA GLU A 77 -28.97 17.41 -31.39
C GLU A 77 -27.98 17.88 -30.31
N HIS A 78 -28.22 17.51 -29.05
CA HIS A 78 -27.38 17.86 -27.91
C HIS A 78 -26.55 16.68 -27.37
N ALA A 79 -26.48 15.53 -28.06
CA ALA A 79 -25.73 14.37 -27.59
C ALA A 79 -24.22 14.65 -27.48
N GLU A 80 -23.65 15.35 -28.46
CA GLU A 80 -22.24 15.77 -28.42
C GLU A 80 -21.96 16.72 -27.25
N LEU A 81 -22.89 17.63 -26.99
CA LEU A 81 -22.79 18.59 -25.89
C LEU A 81 -22.86 17.90 -24.52
N VAL A 82 -23.77 16.93 -24.35
CA VAL A 82 -23.85 16.08 -23.15
C VAL A 82 -22.55 15.28 -22.96
N ARG A 83 -22.02 14.67 -24.02
CA ARG A 83 -20.76 13.90 -23.97
C ARG A 83 -19.57 14.78 -23.59
N ALA A 84 -19.48 15.98 -24.16
CA ALA A 84 -18.44 16.95 -23.84
C ALA A 84 -18.49 17.37 -22.37
N GLU A 85 -19.69 17.67 -21.85
CA GLU A 85 -19.87 18.02 -20.43
C GLU A 85 -19.60 16.84 -19.50
N ALA A 86 -20.07 15.64 -19.83
CA ALA A 86 -19.77 14.44 -19.06
C ALA A 86 -18.26 14.20 -18.96
N ALA A 87 -17.52 14.34 -20.07
CA ALA A 87 -16.07 14.21 -20.07
C ALA A 87 -15.39 15.30 -19.21
N ARG A 88 -15.93 16.53 -19.20
CA ARG A 88 -15.43 17.62 -18.35
C ARG A 88 -15.68 17.35 -16.86
N VAL A 89 -16.88 16.89 -16.49
CA VAL A 89 -17.22 16.48 -15.12
C VAL A 89 -16.27 15.39 -14.63
N VAL A 90 -16.04 14.36 -15.46
CA VAL A 90 -15.15 13.24 -15.10
C VAL A 90 -13.72 13.75 -14.87
N ARG A 91 -13.20 14.64 -15.73
CA ARG A 91 -11.86 15.23 -15.53
C ARG A 91 -11.79 16.01 -14.21
N GLU A 92 -12.75 16.90 -13.95
CA GLU A 92 -12.80 17.70 -12.72
C GLU A 92 -12.88 16.82 -11.46
N MET A 93 -13.66 15.73 -11.50
CA MET A 93 -13.71 14.76 -10.41
C MET A 93 -12.40 13.98 -10.25
N THR A 94 -11.80 13.54 -11.36
CA THR A 94 -10.55 12.77 -11.33
C THR A 94 -9.42 13.58 -10.72
N ASP A 95 -9.33 14.86 -11.02
CA ASP A 95 -8.32 15.74 -10.44
C ASP A 95 -8.50 15.90 -8.92
N ARG A 96 -9.75 16.04 -8.45
CA ARG A 96 -10.06 16.11 -7.01
C ARG A 96 -9.74 14.80 -6.30
N ILE A 97 -10.11 13.66 -6.90
CA ILE A 97 -9.79 12.33 -6.39
C ILE A 97 -8.27 12.15 -6.31
N ARG A 98 -7.54 12.56 -7.35
CA ARG A 98 -6.08 12.46 -7.40
C ARG A 98 -5.42 13.25 -6.28
N ILE A 99 -5.89 14.47 -6.00
CA ILE A 99 -5.40 15.29 -4.88
C ILE A 99 -5.71 14.61 -3.54
N ALA A 100 -6.90 14.06 -3.37
CA ALA A 100 -7.32 13.41 -2.14
C ALA A 100 -6.56 12.10 -1.86
N ILE A 101 -6.24 11.32 -2.90
CA ILE A 101 -5.55 10.03 -2.78
C ILE A 101 -4.02 10.20 -2.70
N ARG A 102 -3.47 11.31 -3.21
CA ARG A 102 -2.03 11.61 -3.20
C ARG A 102 -1.33 11.32 -1.86
N PRO A 103 -1.78 11.85 -0.69
CA PRO A 103 -1.11 11.58 0.58
C PRO A 103 -1.14 10.09 0.96
N MET A 104 -2.22 9.38 0.61
CA MET A 104 -2.36 7.96 0.87
C MET A 104 -1.42 7.12 -0.02
N ALA A 105 -1.26 7.53 -1.28
CA ALA A 105 -0.30 6.92 -2.20
C ALA A 105 1.14 7.16 -1.76
N GLU A 106 1.48 8.36 -1.30
CA GLU A 106 2.80 8.69 -0.76
C GLU A 106 3.11 7.86 0.49
N ALA A 107 2.15 7.71 1.40
CA ALA A 107 2.28 6.85 2.58
C ALA A 107 2.45 5.36 2.21
N ALA A 108 1.71 4.86 1.22
CA ALA A 108 1.83 3.49 0.74
C ALA A 108 3.21 3.21 0.10
N VAL A 109 3.73 4.16 -0.68
CA VAL A 109 5.09 4.05 -1.25
C VAL A 109 6.16 4.06 -0.16
N ALA A 110 6.00 4.89 0.88
CA ALA A 110 6.91 4.91 2.01
C ALA A 110 6.91 3.57 2.76
N ALA A 111 5.72 3.00 3.02
CA ALA A 111 5.57 1.71 3.68
C ALA A 111 6.20 0.56 2.86
N LEU A 112 6.01 0.56 1.53
CA LEU A 112 6.62 -0.44 0.65
C LEU A 112 8.15 -0.34 0.64
N ARG A 113 8.72 0.87 0.69
CA ARG A 113 10.17 1.06 0.81
C ARG A 113 10.71 0.53 2.13
N GLN A 114 10.02 0.80 3.23
CA GLN A 114 10.41 0.29 4.55
C GLN A 114 10.37 -1.24 4.59
N LEU A 115 9.34 -1.85 4.01
CA LEU A 115 9.24 -3.31 3.87
C LEU A 115 10.42 -3.88 3.05
N GLY A 116 10.76 -3.25 1.92
CA GLY A 116 11.89 -3.66 1.09
C GLY A 116 13.22 -3.60 1.84
N GLN A 117 13.44 -2.53 2.59
CA GLN A 117 14.64 -2.37 3.43
C GLN A 117 14.72 -3.43 4.53
N ALA A 118 13.61 -3.73 5.20
CA ALA A 118 13.56 -4.78 6.23
C ALA A 118 13.86 -6.17 5.64
N LEU A 119 13.33 -6.48 4.45
CA LEU A 119 13.63 -7.73 3.75
C LEU A 119 15.08 -7.84 3.32
N ASP A 120 15.68 -6.74 2.86
CA ASP A 120 17.10 -6.72 2.48
C ASP A 120 18.02 -6.86 3.70
N GLN A 121 17.67 -6.26 4.84
CA GLN A 121 18.39 -6.46 6.10
C GLN A 121 18.32 -7.91 6.58
N LEU A 122 17.15 -8.56 6.50
CA LEU A 122 17.01 -9.99 6.83
C LEU A 122 17.85 -10.89 5.91
N LYS A 123 17.94 -10.56 4.62
CA LYS A 123 18.81 -11.30 3.68
C LYS A 123 20.29 -11.10 4.01
N GLN A 124 20.70 -9.91 4.45
CA GLN A 124 22.08 -9.62 4.81
C GLN A 124 22.47 -10.18 6.18
N ALA A 125 21.52 -10.25 7.12
CA ALA A 125 21.66 -10.89 8.42
C ALA A 125 21.56 -12.42 8.35
N ALA A 126 21.30 -12.99 7.18
CA ALA A 126 21.39 -14.42 6.99
C ALA A 126 22.81 -14.88 7.36
N PRO A 127 22.97 -15.82 8.30
CA PRO A 127 24.28 -16.25 8.74
C PRO A 127 25.08 -16.75 7.52
N PRO A 128 26.40 -16.53 7.47
CA PRO A 128 27.22 -17.07 6.40
C PRO A 128 26.93 -18.56 6.31
N GLN A 129 26.55 -19.04 5.11
CA GLN A 129 26.37 -20.46 4.87
C GLN A 129 27.58 -21.18 5.48
N PRO A 130 27.38 -22.18 6.36
CA PRO A 130 28.50 -22.86 6.98
C PRO A 130 29.38 -23.38 5.84
N LEU A 131 30.62 -22.88 5.79
CA LEU A 131 31.63 -23.20 4.79
C LEU A 131 31.51 -24.69 4.48
N GLY A 132 31.17 -24.99 3.23
CA GLY A 132 30.75 -26.32 2.80
C GLY A 132 31.57 -27.40 3.47
N ARG A 133 30.88 -28.40 4.04
CA ARG A 133 31.51 -29.68 4.39
C ARG A 133 32.38 -30.09 3.20
N ARG A 134 33.70 -30.01 3.36
CA ARG A 134 34.64 -30.57 2.38
C ARG A 134 34.29 -32.05 2.25
N ASN A 135 33.64 -32.40 1.14
CA ASN A 135 33.20 -33.75 0.78
C ASN A 135 34.38 -34.71 0.53
N ASP A 136 35.61 -34.24 0.67
CA ASP A 136 36.83 -35.01 0.39
C ASP A 136 37.23 -35.98 1.52
N ARG A 137 36.37 -36.19 2.53
CA ARG A 137 36.67 -37.09 3.65
C ARG A 137 35.61 -38.18 3.74
N PRO A 138 35.99 -39.47 3.58
CA PRO A 138 35.05 -40.56 3.75
C PRO A 138 34.57 -40.64 5.20
N ALA A 139 33.28 -40.96 5.39
CA ALA A 139 32.56 -40.84 6.66
C ALA A 139 33.15 -41.63 7.85
N TRP A 140 34.07 -42.56 7.61
CA TRP A 140 34.73 -43.37 8.64
C TRP A 140 36.02 -42.76 9.20
N GLN A 141 36.49 -41.63 8.65
CA GLN A 141 37.72 -40.99 9.10
C GLN A 141 37.44 -39.98 10.23
N SER A 142 37.80 -40.36 11.47
CA SER A 142 37.66 -39.53 12.68
C SER A 142 38.37 -38.16 12.54
N PRO A 143 37.80 -37.05 13.08
CA PRO A 143 38.40 -35.71 13.03
C PRO A 143 39.76 -35.60 13.72
N TYR A 144 40.02 -36.50 14.67
CA TYR A 144 41.26 -36.58 15.42
C TYR A 144 42.05 -37.74 14.83
N GLY A 145 43.07 -37.42 14.03
CA GLY A 145 43.92 -38.40 13.36
C GLY A 145 44.52 -39.44 14.32
N PRO A 146 45.10 -40.54 13.80
CA PRO A 146 45.50 -41.67 14.61
C PRO A 146 46.50 -41.28 15.71
N PRO A 147 46.40 -41.88 16.91
CA PRO A 147 47.25 -41.52 18.04
C PRO A 147 48.74 -41.77 17.71
N ARG A 148 49.58 -40.77 17.99
CA ARG A 148 51.04 -40.85 17.80
C ARG A 148 51.61 -41.97 18.69
N ARG A 149 52.21 -43.00 18.08
CA ARG A 149 53.00 -44.01 18.82
C ARG A 149 54.25 -43.34 19.38
N ARG A 150 54.38 -43.31 20.72
CA ARG A 150 55.65 -42.97 21.40
C ARG A 150 56.63 -44.11 21.15
N ARG A 151 57.82 -43.77 20.64
CA ARG A 151 59.02 -44.61 20.75
C ARG A 151 59.60 -44.45 22.14
#